data_AF-A0A5R9A302-F1
#
_entry.id   AF-A0A5R9A302-F1
#
_cell.length_a   1.000
_cell.length_b   1.000
_cell.length_c   1.000
_cell.angle_alpha   90.00
_cell.angle_beta   90.00
_cell.angle_gamma   90.00
#
_symmetry.space_group_name_H-M   'P 1'
#
loop_
_entity.id
_entity.type
_entity.pdbx_description
1 polymer ?
#
loop_
_entity_poly.entity_id
_entity_poly.type
_entity_poly.pdbx_seq_one_letter_code
_entity_poly.pdbx_strand_id
1 'polypeptide(L)'
;MQGRKNYTEKLFLFLSSRLSDRIPKENLYRRLRETLDLSFLYKDTKELYGKTGNPSIHPVVFFKLLITGYLENITSERKLVEHC
;
A
#
# COMPACT_ATOMS: atom_id res chain seq x y z
N MET A 1 -8.92 -1.87 15.11
CA MET A 1 -8.90 -3.09 14.28
C MET A 1 -8.01 -2.83 13.07
N GLN A 2 -7.35 -3.82 12.47
CA GLN A 2 -6.36 -3.65 11.38
C GLN A 2 -6.99 -3.33 10.00
N GLY A 3 -7.78 -2.26 9.89
CA GLY A 3 -8.67 -1.88 8.77
C GLY A 3 -8.33 -2.46 7.39
N ARG A 4 -8.72 -3.73 7.19
CA ARG A 4 -8.40 -4.47 5.98
C ARG A 4 -9.14 -3.85 4.81
N LYS A 5 -8.42 -3.54 3.74
CA LYS A 5 -8.97 -3.01 2.50
C LYS A 5 -8.71 -4.04 1.41
N ASN A 6 -9.78 -4.63 0.89
CA ASN A 6 -9.71 -5.46 -0.29
C ASN A 6 -9.53 -4.53 -1.48
N TYR A 7 -8.38 -4.60 -2.13
CA TYR A 7 -8.12 -3.84 -3.34
C TYR A 7 -8.85 -4.49 -4.50
N THR A 8 -9.74 -3.72 -5.13
CA THR A 8 -10.38 -4.10 -6.40
C THR A 8 -9.97 -3.06 -7.42
N GLU A 9 -9.41 -3.51 -8.55
CA GLU A 9 -9.10 -2.59 -9.65
C GLU A 9 -10.40 -1.98 -10.19
N LYS A 10 -10.45 -0.65 -10.25
CA LYS A 10 -11.54 0.05 -10.91
C LYS A 10 -11.33 -0.07 -12.43
N LEU A 11 -12.34 -0.61 -13.11
CA LEU A 11 -12.43 -0.59 -14.56
C LEU A 11 -12.70 0.85 -15.01
N PHE A 12 -11.81 1.40 -15.83
CA PHE A 12 -12.05 2.71 -16.45
C PHE A 12 -12.86 2.50 -17.73
N LEU A 13 -14.14 2.88 -17.67
CA LEU A 13 -15.16 2.62 -18.69
C LEU A 13 -14.85 3.24 -20.07
N PHE A 14 -13.96 4.23 -20.15
CA PHE A 14 -13.66 4.95 -21.40
C PHE A 14 -12.59 4.29 -22.29
N LEU A 15 -11.85 3.28 -21.81
CA LEU A 15 -10.66 2.75 -22.52
C LEU A 15 -10.49 1.22 -22.47
N SER A 16 -11.45 0.46 -21.95
CA SER A 16 -11.40 -1.01 -21.85
C SER A 16 -10.05 -1.56 -21.34
N SER A 17 -9.37 -0.81 -20.47
CA SER A 17 -8.03 -1.13 -19.96
C SER A 17 -7.92 -0.83 -18.49
N ARG A 18 -7.17 -1.65 -17.75
CA ARG A 18 -6.95 -1.46 -16.31
C ARG A 18 -5.85 -0.43 -16.12
N LEU A 19 -5.92 0.33 -15.02
CA LEU A 19 -4.88 1.32 -14.71
C LEU A 19 -3.50 0.67 -14.56
N SER A 20 -3.47 -0.57 -14.04
CA SER A 20 -2.27 -1.38 -13.92
C SER A 20 -1.61 -1.71 -15.26
N ASP A 21 -2.37 -1.79 -16.36
CA ASP A 21 -1.82 -2.08 -17.69
C ASP A 21 -0.95 -0.92 -18.22
N ARG A 22 -1.12 0.30 -17.69
CA ARG A 22 -0.35 1.50 -18.08
C ARG A 22 0.99 1.65 -17.37
N ILE A 23 1.22 0.88 -16.30
CA ILE A 23 2.49 0.91 -15.57
C ILE A 23 3.49 0.05 -16.35
N PRO A 24 4.71 0.55 -16.66
CA PRO A 24 5.76 -0.24 -17.30
C PRO A 24 6.04 -1.56 -16.57
N LYS A 25 6.47 -2.60 -17.30
CA LYS A 25 6.81 -3.91 -16.68
C LYS A 25 8.07 -3.82 -15.83
N GLU A 26 8.97 -2.93 -16.21
CA GLU A 26 10.27 -2.70 -15.60
C GLU A 26 10.17 -1.79 -14.35
N ASN A 27 8.97 -1.34 -14.00
CA ASN A 27 8.76 -0.47 -12.84
C ASN A 27 9.21 -1.16 -11.54
N LEU A 28 10.02 -0.45 -10.75
CA LEU A 28 10.59 -0.94 -9.49
C LEU A 28 9.51 -1.46 -8.53
N TYR A 29 8.39 -0.74 -8.39
CA TYR A 29 7.30 -1.11 -7.47
C TYR A 29 6.55 -2.36 -7.91
N ARG A 30 6.55 -2.69 -9.19
CA ARG A 30 6.03 -3.98 -9.69
C ARG A 30 6.88 -5.14 -9.18
N ARG A 31 8.20 -5.04 -9.39
CA ARG A 31 9.16 -6.05 -8.93
C ARG A 31 9.11 -6.18 -7.40
N LEU A 32 9.07 -5.05 -6.69
CA LEU A 32 8.98 -5.02 -5.24
C LEU A 32 7.72 -5.72 -4.72
N ARG A 33 6.57 -5.50 -5.38
CA ARG A 33 5.30 -6.16 -5.03
C ARG A 33 5.38 -7.68 -5.17
N GLU A 34 6.12 -8.18 -6.16
CA GLU A 34 6.28 -9.62 -6.41
C GLU A 34 7.27 -10.28 -5.44
N THR A 35 8.30 -9.55 -5.00
CA THR A 35 9.37 -10.11 -4.15
C THR A 35 9.13 -9.94 -2.65
N LEU A 36 8.41 -8.88 -2.24
CA LEU A 36 8.25 -8.53 -0.84
C LEU A 36 6.90 -9.02 -0.30
N ASP A 37 6.92 -10.13 0.43
CA ASP A 37 5.76 -10.57 1.21
C ASP A 37 5.72 -9.85 2.58
N LEU A 38 4.63 -9.13 2.81
CA LEU A 38 4.36 -8.38 4.03
C LEU A 38 3.20 -9.00 4.85
N SER A 39 2.75 -10.20 4.50
CA SER A 39 1.65 -10.91 5.17
C SER A 39 1.91 -11.12 6.67
N PHE A 40 3.17 -11.29 7.06
CA PHE A 40 3.58 -11.47 8.46
C PHE A 40 3.16 -10.32 9.39
N LEU A 41 3.09 -9.09 8.85
CA LEU A 41 2.72 -7.89 9.61
C LEU A 41 1.34 -7.97 10.27
N TYR A 42 0.41 -8.75 9.71
CA TYR A 42 -0.90 -8.91 10.34
C TYR A 42 -0.80 -9.57 11.71
N LYS A 43 0.10 -10.56 11.86
CA LYS A 43 0.30 -11.25 13.13
C LYS A 43 1.04 -10.34 14.10
N ASP A 44 2.14 -9.75 13.65
CA ASP A 44 3.06 -9.01 14.51
C ASP A 44 2.44 -7.71 15.04
N THR A 45 1.63 -7.04 14.23
CA THR A 45 1.00 -5.78 14.64
C THR A 45 -0.36 -5.97 15.31
N LYS A 46 -0.87 -7.20 15.45
CA LYS A 46 -2.25 -7.46 15.89
C LYS A 46 -2.57 -6.81 17.24
N GLU A 47 -1.64 -6.90 18.18
CA GLU A 47 -1.82 -6.41 19.55
C GLU A 47 -1.71 -4.88 19.67
N LEU A 48 -1.04 -4.24 18.71
CA LEU A 48 -0.87 -2.78 18.65
C LEU A 48 -2.13 -2.06 18.15
N TYR A 49 -3.09 -2.80 17.58
CA TYR A 49 -4.31 -2.23 17.04
C TYR A 49 -5.47 -2.37 18.04
N GLY A 50 -6.24 -1.29 18.19
CA GLY A 50 -7.42 -1.29 19.06
C GLY A 50 -8.43 -2.38 18.69
N LYS A 51 -9.17 -2.88 19.67
CA LYS A 51 -10.19 -3.94 19.46
C LYS A 51 -11.58 -3.39 19.18
N THR A 52 -11.82 -2.11 19.49
CA THR A 52 -13.12 -1.45 19.40
C THR A 52 -13.02 -0.15 18.58
N GLY A 53 -14.17 0.35 18.12
CA GLY A 53 -14.25 1.59 17.35
C GLY A 53 -13.91 1.42 15.87
N ASN A 54 -13.57 2.54 15.23
CA ASN A 54 -13.27 2.56 13.79
C ASN A 54 -11.98 1.79 13.47
N PRO A 55 -11.95 1.02 12.36
CA PRO A 55 -10.72 0.37 11.93
C PRO A 55 -9.63 1.40 11.60
N SER A 56 -8.43 1.18 12.12
CA SER A 56 -7.25 1.99 11.83
C SER A 56 -6.69 1.64 10.44
N ILE A 57 -5.63 2.33 10.01
CA ILE A 57 -4.96 2.06 8.72
C ILE A 57 -4.58 0.58 8.57
N HIS A 58 -4.59 0.09 7.33
CA HIS A 58 -4.13 -1.26 7.06
C HIS A 58 -2.61 -1.39 7.33
N PRO A 59 -2.13 -2.37 8.13
CA PRO A 59 -0.71 -2.48 8.49
C PRO A 59 0.21 -2.61 7.27
N VAL A 60 -0.10 -3.50 6.33
CA VAL A 60 0.67 -3.62 5.07
C VAL A 60 0.72 -2.31 4.27
N VAL A 61 -0.34 -1.50 4.23
CA VAL A 61 -0.33 -0.21 3.52
C VAL A 61 0.56 0.80 4.24
N PHE A 62 0.48 0.84 5.56
CA PHE A 62 1.34 1.70 6.37
C PHE A 62 2.83 1.40 6.12
N PHE A 63 3.24 0.14 6.16
CA PHE A 63 4.64 -0.22 5.89
C PHE A 63 5.03 0.01 4.43
N LYS A 64 4.13 -0.19 3.46
CA LYS A 64 4.38 0.18 2.06
C LYS A 64 4.67 1.67 1.90
N LEU A 65 3.91 2.54 2.57
CA LEU A 65 4.17 3.99 2.56
C LEU A 65 5.56 4.30 3.11
N LEU A 66 5.94 3.72 4.25
CA LEU A 66 7.28 3.93 4.83
C LEU A 66 8.40 3.48 3.89
N ILE A 67 8.24 2.32 3.25
CA ILE A 67 9.21 1.81 2.27
C ILE A 67 9.30 2.74 1.07
N THR A 68 8.17 3.21 0.53
CA THR A 68 8.15 4.18 -0.57
C THR A 68 8.83 5.48 -0.18
N GLY A 69 8.57 6.02 1.02
CA GLY A 69 9.26 7.22 1.52
C GLY A 69 10.77 7.03 1.58
N TYR A 70 11.23 5.87 2.03
CA TYR A 70 12.66 5.55 2.05
C TYR A 70 13.26 5.42 0.63
N LEU A 71 12.59 4.70 -0.26
CA LEU A 71 13.06 4.48 -1.64
C LEU A 71 13.10 5.77 -2.48
N GLU A 72 12.16 6.68 -2.26
CA GLU A 72 12.08 7.97 -2.95
C GLU A 72 12.84 9.09 -2.21
N ASN A 73 13.54 8.75 -1.12
CA ASN A 73 14.28 9.71 -0.29
C ASN A 73 13.40 10.86 0.26
N ILE A 74 12.14 10.55 0.58
CA ILE A 74 11.16 11.47 1.18
C ILE A 74 11.10 11.21 2.69
N THR A 75 11.69 12.10 3.48
CA THR A 75 11.74 12.00 4.95
C THR A 75 10.53 12.59 5.67
N SER A 76 9.72 13.40 4.98
CA SER A 76 8.54 14.03 5.55
C SER A 76 7.29 13.23 5.20
N GLU A 77 6.58 12.76 6.22
CA GLU A 77 5.31 12.04 6.06
C GLU A 77 4.26 12.88 5.34
N ARG A 78 4.21 14.20 5.60
CA ARG A 78 3.29 15.11 4.89
C ARG A 78 3.60 15.17 3.40
N LYS A 79 4.88 15.34 3.06
CA LYS A 79 5.31 15.34 1.65
C LYS A 79 5.09 13.99 0.98
N LEU A 80 5.26 12.89 1.72
CA LEU A 80 4.99 11.55 1.21
C LEU A 80 3.51 11.36 0.86
N VAL A 81 2.61 11.88 1.71
CA VAL A 81 1.16 11.84 1.44
C VAL A 81 0.77 12.74 0.25
N GLU A 82 1.44 13.87 0.05
CA GLU A 82 1.24 14.71 -1.14
C GLU A 82 1.79 14.07 -2.43
N HIS A 83 2.81 13.22 -2.29
CA HIS A 83 3.45 12.53 -3.42
C HIS A 83 2.66 11.30 -3.91
N CYS A 84 1.92 10.62 -3.03
CA CYS A 84 1.18 9.38 -3.33
C CYS A 84 -0.28 9.65 -3.71
#